data_AF-A0A850DGN0-F1
#
_entry.id   AF-A0A850DGN0-F1
#
_cell.length_a   1.000
_cell.length_b   1.000
_cell.length_c   1.000
_cell.angle_alpha   90.00
_cell.angle_beta   90.00
_cell.angle_gamma   90.00
#
_symmetry.space_group_name_H-M   'P 1'
#
loop_
_entity.id
_entity.type
_entity.pdbx_description
1 polymer ?
#
loop_
_entity_poly.entity_id
_entity_poly.type
_entity_poly.pdbx_seq_one_letter_code
_entity_poly.pdbx_strand_id
1 'polypeptide(L)'
;MRIRMIGVLVGVVVLAGCAGNSDTDAGVVTLSVTSSPAAPAAGAPVTSRLPAPVGRIVVEARTRSGKPVAGTAVTARRAAQCDSARRDIPPGTAYLDTFTGTVGAGGSIVFGGVPLGCYSASMTPPTGSNPVPEGMHSAFLTTGSPNVTITFRFNDSPASTPGACTAAAIAADLDLPQAQKSAAAKVAYCKGDWAVISWNVPGDSQRLVQHRGAAWTTYVSFPHNQCWSEAKRNGVPADLVKYFGKC
;
A
#
# COMPACT_ATOMS: atom_id res chain seq x y z
N MET A 1 -43.14 43.31 -13.71
CA MET A 1 -44.33 43.10 -12.86
C MET A 1 -43.86 43.09 -11.41
N ARG A 2 -44.44 43.96 -10.57
CA ARG A 2 -44.03 44.23 -9.18
C ARG A 2 -44.17 42.97 -8.31
N ILE A 3 -43.39 42.84 -7.23
CA ILE A 3 -43.87 42.71 -5.83
C ILE A 3 -42.69 42.54 -4.84
N ARG A 4 -42.58 43.56 -3.97
CA ARG A 4 -42.26 43.64 -2.53
C ARG A 4 -41.08 42.88 -1.89
N MET A 5 -40.22 43.70 -1.27
CA MET A 5 -39.42 43.42 -0.07
C MET A 5 -40.27 42.86 1.08
N ILE A 6 -39.73 41.90 1.82
CA ILE A 6 -39.94 41.74 3.27
C ILE A 6 -38.57 41.34 3.86
N GLY A 7 -38.02 42.19 4.72
CA GLY A 7 -36.96 41.81 5.65
C GLY A 7 -37.57 41.51 7.01
N VAL A 8 -37.05 40.51 7.72
CA VAL A 8 -37.27 40.37 9.17
C VAL A 8 -36.04 39.78 9.87
N LEU A 9 -35.60 40.57 10.84
CA LEU A 9 -34.88 40.36 12.10
C LEU A 9 -34.09 39.09 12.42
N VAL A 10 -32.83 39.39 12.78
CA VAL A 10 -31.96 38.88 13.84
C VAL A 10 -32.65 38.20 15.02
N GLY A 11 -32.09 37.06 15.44
CA GLY A 11 -32.20 36.51 16.79
C GLY A 11 -30.91 35.79 17.17
N VAL A 12 -30.05 36.45 17.94
CA VAL A 12 -28.86 35.84 18.56
C VAL A 12 -29.31 35.04 19.78
N VAL A 13 -28.97 33.76 19.85
CA VAL A 13 -29.17 32.92 21.03
C VAL A 13 -27.85 32.83 21.79
N VAL A 14 -27.84 33.41 22.99
CA VAL A 14 -26.81 33.17 24.02
C VAL A 14 -27.37 32.08 24.95
N LEU A 15 -26.63 31.00 25.14
CA LEU A 15 -26.89 30.02 26.19
C LEU A 15 -25.60 29.86 27.00
N ALA A 16 -25.65 30.31 28.26
CA ALA A 16 -24.59 30.13 29.25
C ALA A 16 -25.20 29.51 30.51
N GLY A 17 -24.59 28.39 30.96
CA GLY A 17 -24.63 27.83 32.32
C GLY A 17 -25.96 27.24 32.80
N CYS A 18 -26.04 26.36 33.79
CA CYS A 18 -25.09 25.59 34.58
C CYS A 18 -25.87 24.43 35.25
N ALA A 19 -25.11 23.44 35.70
CA ALA A 19 -25.40 22.31 36.60
C ALA A 19 -26.63 22.35 37.55
N GLY A 20 -27.15 21.14 37.86
CA GLY A 20 -27.48 20.78 39.26
C GLY A 20 -28.83 20.12 39.54
N ASN A 21 -28.81 18.78 39.60
CA ASN A 21 -29.50 17.83 40.50
C ASN A 21 -30.89 18.10 41.16
N SER A 22 -31.68 17.01 41.08
CA SER A 22 -32.48 16.35 42.13
C SER A 22 -33.95 16.72 42.40
N ASP A 23 -34.75 15.66 42.22
CA ASP A 23 -35.90 15.20 43.02
C ASP A 23 -37.32 15.78 42.86
N THR A 24 -38.22 14.86 42.48
CA THR A 24 -39.63 14.64 42.86
C THR A 24 -40.49 15.83 43.32
N ASP A 25 -41.62 16.07 42.66
CA ASP A 25 -42.91 15.46 43.04
C ASP A 25 -44.02 15.82 42.01
N ALA A 26 -45.11 15.07 42.06
CA ALA A 26 -46.25 15.04 41.18
C ALA A 26 -47.07 16.34 41.12
N GLY A 27 -47.57 16.63 39.92
CA GLY A 27 -48.57 17.66 39.68
C GLY A 27 -49.25 17.43 38.34
N VAL A 28 -50.33 16.66 38.33
CA VAL A 28 -51.23 16.54 37.18
C VAL A 28 -51.91 17.90 36.99
N VAL A 29 -51.52 18.62 35.94
CA VAL A 29 -52.25 19.79 35.45
C VAL A 29 -52.69 19.52 34.02
N THR A 30 -53.98 19.24 33.89
CA THR A 30 -54.70 19.06 32.63
C THR A 30 -54.85 20.42 31.95
N LEU A 31 -54.16 20.63 30.83
CA LEU A 31 -54.38 21.78 29.94
C LEU A 31 -55.02 21.29 28.64
N SER A 32 -56.32 21.54 28.52
CA SER A 32 -57.10 21.36 27.30
C SER A 32 -56.73 22.47 26.31
N VAL A 33 -55.93 22.15 25.29
CA VAL A 33 -55.70 23.03 24.15
C VAL A 33 -56.50 22.51 22.97
N THR A 34 -57.53 23.27 22.60
CA THR A 34 -58.32 23.08 21.38
C THR A 34 -57.42 23.39 20.17
N SER A 35 -56.84 22.37 19.54
CA SER A 35 -56.13 22.53 18.27
C SER A 35 -57.14 22.68 17.14
N SER A 36 -57.17 23.88 16.55
CA SER A 36 -57.77 24.12 15.24
C SER A 36 -57.02 23.28 14.19
N PRO A 37 -57.69 22.58 13.26
CA PRO A 37 -57.00 21.87 12.20
C PRO A 37 -56.37 22.87 11.24
N ALA A 38 -55.11 23.22 11.48
CA ALA A 38 -54.27 23.85 10.48
C ALA A 38 -54.17 22.91 9.29
N ALA A 39 -54.62 23.38 8.13
CA ALA A 39 -54.46 22.69 6.85
C ALA A 39 -53.00 22.21 6.70
N PRO A 40 -52.77 20.97 6.21
CA PRO A 40 -51.42 20.49 5.98
C PRO A 40 -50.71 21.47 5.04
N ALA A 41 -49.68 22.14 5.55
CA ALA A 41 -48.76 22.89 4.71
C ALA A 41 -48.27 21.92 3.62
N ALA A 42 -48.54 22.27 2.35
CA ALA A 42 -48.08 21.51 1.20
C ALA A 42 -46.60 21.17 1.40
N GLY A 43 -46.33 19.88 1.50
CA GLY A 43 -45.00 19.35 1.86
C GLY A 43 -43.95 19.98 0.98
N ALA A 44 -42.90 20.51 1.60
CA ALA A 44 -41.66 20.79 0.90
C ALA A 44 -41.27 19.50 0.15
N PRO A 45 -40.89 19.58 -1.14
CA PRO A 45 -40.46 18.41 -1.88
C PRO A 45 -39.24 17.84 -1.16
N VAL A 46 -39.44 16.72 -0.45
CA VAL A 46 -38.34 15.87 0.01
C VAL A 46 -37.68 15.38 -1.27
N THR A 47 -36.64 16.08 -1.71
CA THR A 47 -35.82 15.62 -2.82
C THR A 47 -35.06 14.44 -2.26
N SER A 48 -35.67 13.25 -2.37
CA SER A 48 -35.02 11.98 -2.07
C SER A 48 -33.83 11.89 -3.01
N ARG A 49 -32.67 12.34 -2.51
CA ARG A 49 -31.41 12.27 -3.22
C ARG A 49 -31.09 10.79 -3.30
N LEU A 50 -31.43 10.19 -4.44
CA LEU A 50 -31.03 8.81 -4.75
C LEU A 50 -29.55 8.67 -4.38
N PRO A 51 -29.19 7.63 -3.61
CA PRO A 51 -27.79 7.39 -3.28
C PRO A 51 -26.98 7.39 -4.56
N ALA A 52 -25.83 8.09 -4.56
CA ALA A 52 -24.94 8.03 -5.70
C ALA A 52 -24.64 6.56 -6.01
N PRO A 53 -24.64 6.14 -7.29
CA PRO A 53 -24.35 4.76 -7.63
C PRO A 53 -22.94 4.41 -7.12
N VAL A 54 -22.87 3.30 -6.40
CA VAL A 54 -21.63 2.77 -5.82
C VAL A 54 -21.27 1.45 -6.47
N GLY A 55 -19.97 1.15 -6.46
CA GLY A 55 -19.39 -0.09 -6.90
C GLY A 55 -18.51 -0.71 -5.81
N ARG A 56 -17.70 -1.68 -6.26
CA ARG A 56 -16.78 -2.45 -5.44
C ARG A 56 -15.48 -2.70 -6.20
N ILE A 57 -14.37 -2.44 -5.54
CA ILE A 57 -13.04 -2.78 -6.02
C ILE A 57 -12.50 -3.91 -5.15
N VAL A 58 -12.19 -5.04 -5.75
CA VAL A 58 -11.45 -6.12 -5.11
C VAL A 58 -9.99 -5.96 -5.50
N VAL A 59 -9.10 -5.93 -4.53
CA VAL A 59 -7.67 -5.96 -4.79
C VAL A 59 -7.13 -7.29 -4.31
N GLU A 60 -6.44 -7.99 -5.21
CA GLU A 60 -5.76 -9.24 -4.92
C GLU A 60 -4.24 -9.05 -4.99
N ALA A 61 -3.53 -9.68 -4.06
CA ALA A 61 -2.08 -9.80 -4.07
C ALA A 61 -1.75 -11.30 -4.12
N ARG A 62 -1.22 -11.76 -5.25
CA ARG A 62 -0.95 -13.18 -5.49
C ARG A 62 0.40 -13.40 -6.13
N THR A 63 1.03 -14.52 -5.81
CA THR A 63 2.20 -14.98 -6.55
C THR A 63 1.81 -15.55 -7.93
N ARG A 64 2.77 -15.82 -8.81
CA ARG A 64 2.53 -16.41 -10.15
C ARG A 64 1.85 -17.79 -10.08
N SER A 65 2.12 -18.59 -9.05
CA SER A 65 1.43 -19.86 -8.77
C SER A 65 0.08 -19.70 -8.05
N GLY A 66 -0.33 -18.46 -7.76
CA GLY A 66 -1.64 -18.15 -7.18
C GLY A 66 -1.67 -18.10 -5.65
N LYS A 67 -0.54 -18.26 -4.95
CA LYS A 67 -0.48 -18.18 -3.49
C LYS A 67 -0.80 -16.76 -3.01
N PRO A 68 -1.58 -16.61 -1.92
CA PRO A 68 -1.93 -15.29 -1.38
C PRO A 68 -0.70 -14.58 -0.77
N VAL A 69 -0.61 -13.27 -0.96
CA VAL A 69 0.44 -12.40 -0.38
C VAL A 69 -0.19 -11.38 0.58
N ALA A 70 -0.25 -11.75 1.85
CA ALA A 70 -0.82 -10.92 2.92
C ALA A 70 0.12 -9.76 3.33
N GLY A 71 -0.43 -8.74 3.98
CA GLY A 71 0.34 -7.60 4.48
C GLY A 71 0.68 -6.53 3.43
N THR A 72 0.24 -6.73 2.19
CA THR A 72 0.41 -5.76 1.10
C THR A 72 -0.45 -4.52 1.37
N ALA A 73 0.18 -3.37 1.59
CA ALA A 73 -0.54 -2.11 1.72
C ALA A 73 -0.94 -1.59 0.33
N VAL A 74 -2.20 -1.21 0.18
CA VAL A 74 -2.81 -0.83 -1.10
C VAL A 74 -3.43 0.56 -0.97
N THR A 75 -3.28 1.35 -2.01
CA THR A 75 -3.95 2.65 -2.17
C THR A 75 -4.67 2.69 -3.50
N ALA A 76 -5.99 2.92 -3.49
CA ALA A 76 -6.80 3.18 -4.68
C ALA A 76 -7.27 4.64 -4.66
N ARG A 77 -7.07 5.37 -5.76
CA ARG A 77 -7.37 6.81 -5.85
C ARG A 77 -8.29 7.07 -7.02
N ARG A 78 -9.41 7.75 -6.77
CA ARG A 78 -10.38 8.09 -7.83
C ARG A 78 -9.90 9.31 -8.59
N ALA A 79 -9.70 9.19 -9.90
CA ALA A 79 -9.30 10.30 -10.77
C ALA A 79 -10.45 11.27 -10.99
N ALA A 80 -10.15 12.58 -11.00
CA ALA A 80 -11.12 13.64 -11.30
C ALA A 80 -11.51 13.66 -12.78
N GLN A 81 -10.54 13.39 -13.65
CA GLN A 81 -10.73 13.24 -15.09
C GLN A 81 -10.45 11.80 -15.51
N CYS A 82 -11.35 11.23 -16.30
CA CYS A 82 -11.23 9.90 -16.88
C CYS A 82 -12.17 9.75 -18.08
N ASP A 83 -11.75 8.96 -19.06
CA ASP A 83 -12.63 8.38 -20.08
C ASP A 83 -12.84 6.89 -19.77
N SER A 84 -13.97 6.56 -19.12
CA SER A 84 -14.27 5.18 -18.74
C SER A 84 -14.63 4.29 -19.92
N ALA A 85 -15.10 4.87 -21.04
CA ALA A 85 -15.40 4.12 -22.26
C ALA A 85 -14.12 3.71 -22.98
N ARG A 86 -13.10 4.59 -23.00
CA ARG A 86 -11.77 4.29 -23.53
C ARG A 86 -10.83 3.65 -22.51
N ARG A 87 -11.27 3.53 -21.25
CA ARG A 87 -10.51 2.98 -20.13
C ARG A 87 -9.18 3.71 -19.96
N ASP A 88 -9.25 5.03 -19.97
CA ASP A 88 -8.09 5.92 -19.91
C ASP A 88 -8.19 6.92 -18.75
N ILE A 89 -7.06 7.15 -18.10
CA ILE A 89 -6.89 8.15 -17.05
C ILE A 89 -5.77 9.09 -17.52
N PRO A 90 -6.08 10.34 -17.92
CA PRO A 90 -5.07 11.26 -18.42
C PRO A 90 -3.95 11.50 -17.41
N PRO A 91 -2.69 11.62 -17.87
CA PRO A 91 -1.58 11.95 -16.99
C PRO A 91 -1.78 13.33 -16.35
N GLY A 92 -1.40 13.48 -15.08
CA GLY A 92 -1.52 14.75 -14.35
C GLY A 92 -2.92 15.05 -13.78
N THR A 93 -3.90 14.14 -13.94
CA THR A 93 -5.22 14.28 -13.32
C THR A 93 -5.12 14.40 -11.80
N ALA A 94 -5.97 15.23 -11.20
CA ALA A 94 -6.12 15.29 -9.75
C ALA A 94 -6.89 14.06 -9.23
N TYR A 95 -6.69 13.70 -7.96
CA TYR A 95 -7.44 12.64 -7.30
C TYR A 95 -8.50 13.22 -6.35
N LEU A 96 -9.73 12.73 -6.46
CA LEU A 96 -10.87 13.18 -5.66
C LEU A 96 -10.94 12.47 -4.31
N ASP A 97 -10.74 11.15 -4.33
CA ASP A 97 -10.86 10.28 -3.17
C ASP A 97 -9.67 9.34 -3.10
N THR A 98 -9.33 8.92 -1.89
CA THR A 98 -8.26 7.94 -1.64
C THR A 98 -8.77 6.89 -0.65
N PHE A 99 -8.61 5.64 -1.04
CA PHE A 99 -8.98 4.46 -0.26
C PHE A 99 -7.72 3.66 0.02
N THR A 100 -7.44 3.42 1.30
CA THR A 100 -6.24 2.68 1.73
C THR A 100 -6.64 1.47 2.54
N GLY A 101 -5.84 0.42 2.45
CA GLY A 101 -5.99 -0.73 3.33
C GLY A 101 -4.87 -1.74 3.14
N THR A 102 -4.91 -2.82 3.91
CA THR A 102 -3.89 -3.87 3.89
C THR A 102 -4.53 -5.19 3.50
N VAL A 103 -3.94 -5.88 2.54
CA VAL A 103 -4.38 -7.20 2.08
C VAL A 103 -4.31 -8.21 3.22
N GLY A 104 -5.43 -8.90 3.47
CA GLY A 104 -5.53 -9.91 4.52
C GLY A 104 -4.88 -11.25 4.16
N ALA A 105 -4.96 -12.22 5.10
CA ALA A 105 -4.39 -13.56 4.95
C ALA A 105 -4.87 -14.31 3.68
N GLY A 106 -6.09 -14.03 3.20
CA GLY A 106 -6.64 -14.61 1.96
C GLY A 106 -6.05 -14.05 0.66
N GLY A 107 -5.12 -13.09 0.74
CA GLY A 107 -4.51 -12.47 -0.44
C GLY A 107 -5.42 -11.47 -1.14
N SER A 108 -6.48 -11.00 -0.48
CA SER A 108 -7.34 -9.94 -1.01
C SER A 108 -7.78 -8.93 0.04
N ILE A 109 -8.23 -7.77 -0.44
CA ILE A 109 -8.96 -6.74 0.29
C ILE A 109 -10.10 -6.22 -0.60
N VAL A 110 -11.21 -5.81 0.01
CA VAL A 110 -12.39 -5.30 -0.69
C VAL A 110 -12.68 -3.87 -0.27
N PHE A 111 -12.73 -2.95 -1.23
CA PHE A 111 -13.29 -1.62 -1.07
C PHE A 111 -14.72 -1.62 -1.60
N GLY A 112 -15.69 -1.78 -0.71
CA GLY A 112 -17.12 -1.74 -1.04
C GLY A 112 -17.72 -0.35 -0.88
N GLY A 113 -18.81 -0.07 -1.60
CA GLY A 113 -19.52 1.20 -1.47
C GLY A 113 -18.75 2.40 -2.04
N VAL A 114 -17.78 2.16 -2.92
CA VAL A 114 -16.98 3.22 -3.52
C VAL A 114 -17.75 3.87 -4.66
N PRO A 115 -17.66 5.19 -4.88
CA PRO A 115 -18.35 5.83 -6.00
C PRO A 115 -17.95 5.24 -7.37
N LEU A 116 -18.86 5.24 -8.34
CA LEU A 116 -18.47 4.94 -9.72
C LEU A 116 -17.43 5.95 -10.23
N GLY A 117 -16.61 5.52 -11.20
CA GLY A 117 -15.51 6.31 -11.75
C GLY A 117 -14.26 5.48 -12.01
N CYS A 118 -13.14 6.16 -12.22
CA CYS A 118 -11.88 5.53 -12.59
C CYS A 118 -10.85 5.68 -11.50
N TYR A 119 -10.11 4.61 -11.28
CA TYR A 119 -9.25 4.45 -10.14
C TYR A 119 -7.85 4.08 -10.60
N SER A 120 -6.85 4.78 -10.09
CA SER A 120 -5.47 4.31 -10.11
C SER A 120 -5.17 3.61 -8.79
N ALA A 121 -4.61 2.41 -8.86
CA ALA A 121 -4.20 1.64 -7.71
C ALA A 121 -2.69 1.46 -7.69
N SER A 122 -2.12 1.67 -6.51
CA SER A 122 -0.72 1.41 -6.19
C SER A 122 -0.63 0.52 -4.96
N MET A 123 0.51 -0.16 -4.80
CA MET A 123 0.80 -0.95 -3.61
C MET A 123 2.18 -0.64 -3.04
N THR A 124 2.32 -0.87 -1.74
CA THR A 124 3.61 -1.04 -1.08
C THR A 124 3.74 -2.52 -0.75
N PRO A 125 4.71 -3.24 -1.36
CA PRO A 125 4.89 -4.66 -1.14
C PRO A 125 5.30 -4.94 0.33
N PRO A 126 4.82 -6.04 0.95
CA PRO A 126 5.27 -6.43 2.28
C PRO A 126 6.74 -6.85 2.23
N THR A 127 7.44 -6.71 3.37
CA THR A 127 8.84 -7.13 3.50
C THR A 127 9.03 -8.58 3.08
N GLY A 128 10.04 -8.86 2.24
CA GLY A 128 10.34 -10.21 1.74
C GLY A 128 9.44 -10.67 0.59
N SER A 129 8.65 -9.80 -0.03
CA SER A 129 7.85 -10.15 -1.22
C SER A 129 8.44 -9.54 -2.51
N ASN A 130 8.31 -10.26 -3.64
CA ASN A 130 8.90 -9.88 -4.93
C ASN A 130 7.82 -9.39 -5.90
N PRO A 131 7.49 -8.09 -5.93
CA PRO A 131 6.48 -7.58 -6.83
C PRO A 131 6.94 -7.67 -8.28
N VAL A 132 6.06 -8.07 -9.18
CA VAL A 132 6.28 -7.96 -10.63
C VAL A 132 6.00 -6.50 -11.02
N PRO A 133 6.90 -5.82 -11.75
CA PRO A 133 6.67 -4.46 -12.21
C PRO A 133 5.68 -4.46 -13.38
N GLU A 134 4.39 -4.61 -13.08
CA GLU A 134 3.30 -4.66 -14.08
C GLU A 134 2.75 -3.27 -14.44
N GLY A 135 3.38 -2.19 -13.95
CA GLY A 135 2.96 -0.81 -14.16
C GLY A 135 1.85 -0.37 -13.20
N MET A 136 1.25 0.79 -13.48
CA MET A 136 0.08 1.25 -12.71
C MET A 136 -1.14 0.41 -13.05
N HIS A 137 -1.85 -0.05 -12.01
CA HIS A 137 -3.09 -0.79 -12.20
C HIS A 137 -4.27 0.18 -12.18
N SER A 138 -5.10 0.14 -13.23
CA SER A 138 -6.30 0.99 -13.34
C SER A 138 -7.58 0.15 -13.24
N ALA A 139 -8.59 0.68 -12.55
CA ALA A 139 -9.93 0.12 -12.50
C ALA A 139 -10.98 1.13 -12.95
N PHE A 140 -11.99 0.64 -13.67
CA PHE A 140 -13.04 1.46 -14.28
C PHE A 140 -14.40 0.95 -13.82
N LEU A 141 -14.99 1.64 -12.85
CA LEU A 141 -16.31 1.32 -12.32
C LEU A 141 -17.38 2.11 -13.07
N THR A 142 -18.27 1.38 -13.72
CA THR A 142 -19.44 1.93 -14.44
C THR A 142 -20.71 1.23 -13.95
N THR A 143 -21.88 1.72 -14.34
CA THR A 143 -23.15 1.05 -14.04
C THR A 143 -23.22 -0.36 -14.63
N GLY A 144 -22.60 -0.59 -15.79
CA GLY A 144 -22.49 -1.91 -16.42
C GLY A 144 -21.37 -2.81 -15.88
N SER A 145 -20.43 -2.25 -15.11
CA SER A 145 -19.39 -3.00 -14.40
C SER A 145 -19.13 -2.36 -13.04
N PRO A 146 -20.05 -2.55 -12.08
CA PRO A 146 -19.91 -1.99 -10.74
C PRO A 146 -18.95 -2.81 -9.86
N ASN A 147 -18.37 -3.88 -10.38
CA ASN A 147 -17.42 -4.73 -9.67
C ASN A 147 -16.18 -4.94 -10.54
N VAL A 148 -15.01 -4.57 -10.03
CA VAL A 148 -13.73 -4.77 -10.73
C VAL A 148 -12.72 -5.39 -9.77
N THR A 149 -11.93 -6.33 -10.29
CA THR A 149 -10.79 -6.90 -9.59
C THR A 149 -9.49 -6.34 -10.16
N ILE A 150 -8.61 -5.89 -9.28
CA ILE A 150 -7.24 -5.51 -9.57
C ILE A 150 -6.33 -6.57 -8.97
N THR A 151 -5.40 -7.11 -9.77
CA THR A 151 -4.45 -8.10 -9.28
C THR A 151 -3.04 -7.52 -9.33
N PHE A 152 -2.41 -7.44 -8.16
CA PHE A 152 -0.97 -7.24 -8.02
C PHE A 152 -0.28 -8.60 -8.00
N ARG A 153 0.67 -8.81 -8.91
CA ARG A 153 1.41 -10.06 -9.01
C ARG A 153 2.75 -9.98 -8.32
N PHE A 154 3.12 -11.11 -7.73
CA PHE A 154 4.41 -11.36 -7.11
C PHE A 154 5.06 -12.59 -7.76
N ASN A 155 6.38 -12.68 -7.75
CA ASN A 155 7.04 -13.94 -8.08
C ASN A 155 6.79 -14.97 -6.95
N ASP A 156 6.84 -16.26 -7.28
CA ASP A 156 6.58 -17.35 -6.33
C ASP A 156 7.68 -17.53 -5.29
N SER A 157 8.90 -17.25 -5.72
CA SER A 157 9.97 -17.01 -4.79
C SER A 157 9.68 -15.68 -4.12
N PRO A 158 9.82 -15.59 -2.78
CA PRO A 158 9.79 -14.31 -2.10
C PRO A 158 10.72 -13.34 -2.83
N ALA A 159 10.59 -12.05 -2.54
CA ALA A 159 11.80 -11.28 -2.73
C ALA A 159 12.71 -11.95 -1.73
N SER A 160 13.74 -12.62 -2.22
CA SER A 160 15.02 -12.16 -1.76
C SER A 160 14.89 -10.64 -1.84
N THR A 161 14.60 -9.99 -0.70
CA THR A 161 15.19 -8.68 -0.46
C THR A 161 16.55 -8.82 -1.12
N PRO A 162 16.90 -8.07 -2.17
CA PRO A 162 18.17 -8.30 -2.87
C PRO A 162 19.24 -8.41 -1.80
N GLY A 163 19.70 -9.64 -1.53
CA GLY A 163 20.23 -9.97 -0.21
C GLY A 163 19.46 -9.47 1.02
N ALA A 164 18.79 -10.33 1.78
CA ALA A 164 18.89 -10.13 3.23
C ALA A 164 20.39 -10.29 3.51
N CYS A 165 21.14 -9.18 3.55
CA CYS A 165 22.58 -9.15 3.76
C CYS A 165 22.91 -9.46 5.22
N THR A 166 22.23 -10.47 5.75
CA THR A 166 22.52 -11.06 7.03
C THR A 166 23.57 -12.14 6.79
N ALA A 167 24.49 -12.24 7.74
CA ALA A 167 25.51 -13.28 7.74
C ALA A 167 24.88 -14.69 7.61
N ALA A 168 23.73 -14.91 8.27
CA ALA A 168 23.02 -16.18 8.25
C ALA A 168 22.46 -16.53 6.87
N ALA A 169 21.81 -15.60 6.18
CA ALA A 169 21.23 -15.86 4.85
C ALA A 169 22.33 -16.13 3.81
N ILE A 170 23.39 -15.33 3.81
CA ILE A 170 24.54 -15.56 2.91
C ILE A 170 25.19 -16.91 3.22
N ALA A 171 25.47 -17.21 4.49
CA ALA A 171 26.14 -18.46 4.85
C ALA A 171 25.32 -19.72 4.54
N ALA A 172 23.99 -19.63 4.56
CA ALA A 172 23.10 -20.75 4.22
C ALA A 172 23.15 -21.15 2.74
N ASP A 173 23.39 -20.18 1.85
CA ASP A 173 23.42 -20.41 0.40
C ASP A 173 24.79 -20.85 -0.12
N LEU A 174 25.86 -20.54 0.62
CA LEU A 174 27.23 -20.84 0.20
C LEU A 174 27.62 -22.28 0.52
N ASP A 175 28.31 -22.92 -0.42
CA ASP A 175 29.01 -24.17 -0.14
C ASP A 175 30.30 -23.86 0.67
N LEU A 176 30.15 -23.95 1.98
CA LEU A 176 31.19 -23.64 2.95
C LEU A 176 31.88 -24.90 3.49
N PRO A 177 33.21 -24.88 3.71
CA PRO A 177 33.91 -25.88 4.51
C PRO A 177 33.33 -25.96 5.92
N GLN A 178 33.45 -27.12 6.56
CA GLN A 178 32.88 -27.36 7.89
C GLN A 178 33.32 -26.32 8.93
N ALA A 179 34.60 -25.92 8.91
CA ALA A 179 35.12 -24.90 9.82
C ALA A 179 34.37 -23.56 9.70
N GLN A 180 33.97 -23.17 8.48
CA GLN A 180 33.21 -21.94 8.23
C GLN A 180 31.72 -22.11 8.57
N LYS A 181 31.13 -23.29 8.33
CA LYS A 181 29.72 -23.60 8.70
C LYS A 181 29.46 -23.48 10.19
N SER A 182 30.44 -23.81 11.02
CA SER A 182 30.34 -23.76 12.49
C SER A 182 30.86 -22.45 13.11
N ALA A 183 31.36 -21.51 12.30
CA ALA A 183 31.93 -20.26 12.78
C ALA A 183 30.97 -19.07 12.62
N ALA A 184 31.11 -18.08 13.50
CA ALA A 184 30.38 -16.83 13.38
C ALA A 184 30.81 -16.07 12.11
N ALA A 185 29.84 -15.75 11.27
CA ALA A 185 30.05 -14.98 10.05
C ALA A 185 29.72 -13.49 10.27
N LYS A 186 30.41 -12.62 9.54
CA LYS A 186 30.25 -11.16 9.58
C LYS A 186 30.15 -10.61 8.17
N VAL A 187 29.17 -9.76 7.92
CA VAL A 187 29.04 -9.00 6.67
C VAL A 187 29.68 -7.63 6.86
N ALA A 188 30.72 -7.33 6.08
CA ALA A 188 31.46 -6.07 6.14
C ALA A 188 30.97 -5.04 5.11
N TYR A 189 30.27 -5.50 4.07
CA TYR A 189 29.70 -4.66 3.02
C TYR A 189 28.44 -5.31 2.47
N CYS A 190 27.43 -4.50 2.15
CA CYS A 190 26.24 -4.92 1.44
C CYS A 190 25.71 -3.76 0.61
N LYS A 191 25.49 -3.97 -0.69
CA LYS A 191 24.85 -3.00 -1.58
C LYS A 191 24.27 -3.71 -2.80
N GLY A 192 22.96 -3.61 -2.99
CA GLY A 192 22.26 -4.33 -4.06
C GLY A 192 22.53 -5.83 -3.96
N ASP A 193 22.89 -6.45 -5.08
CA ASP A 193 23.17 -7.89 -5.15
C ASP A 193 24.60 -8.28 -4.72
N TRP A 194 25.34 -7.41 -4.04
CA TRP A 194 26.75 -7.64 -3.67
C TRP A 194 26.99 -7.53 -2.17
N ALA A 195 27.75 -8.47 -1.62
CA ALA A 195 28.18 -8.43 -0.22
C ALA A 195 29.61 -8.94 -0.02
N VAL A 196 30.28 -8.41 1.01
CA VAL A 196 31.56 -8.95 1.51
C VAL A 196 31.30 -9.62 2.85
N ILE A 197 31.63 -10.91 2.94
CA ILE A 197 31.42 -11.73 4.13
C ILE A 197 32.73 -12.40 4.55
N SER A 198 32.91 -12.58 5.86
CA SER A 198 34.05 -13.30 6.44
C SER A 198 33.61 -14.14 7.64
N TRP A 199 34.37 -15.17 7.98
CA TRP A 199 34.13 -16.04 9.14
C TRP A 199 35.28 -15.93 10.14
N ASN A 200 34.96 -16.04 11.43
CA ASN A 200 35.97 -16.06 12.49
C ASN A 200 36.67 -17.43 12.56
N VAL A 201 37.55 -17.70 11.60
CA VAL A 201 38.37 -18.92 11.49
C VAL A 201 39.81 -18.54 11.12
N PRO A 202 40.81 -19.38 11.43
CA PRO A 202 42.18 -19.15 10.97
C PRO A 202 42.30 -19.08 9.44
N GLY A 203 43.13 -18.16 8.94
CA GLY A 203 43.37 -17.93 7.52
C GLY A 203 42.40 -16.93 6.87
N ASP A 204 42.53 -16.73 5.55
CA ASP A 204 41.65 -15.87 4.79
C ASP A 204 40.31 -16.56 4.53
N SER A 205 39.28 -16.12 5.25
CA SER A 205 37.91 -16.63 5.11
C SER A 205 37.01 -15.68 4.34
N GLN A 206 37.52 -14.50 3.96
CA GLN A 206 36.71 -13.48 3.30
C GLN A 206 36.28 -13.94 1.91
N ARG A 207 35.06 -13.60 1.52
CA ARG A 207 34.52 -13.77 0.18
C ARG A 207 33.78 -12.51 -0.24
N LEU A 208 33.86 -12.21 -1.54
CA LEU A 208 32.92 -11.33 -2.19
C LEU A 208 31.86 -12.21 -2.87
N VAL A 209 30.61 -11.98 -2.52
CA VAL A 209 29.47 -12.77 -2.97
C VAL A 209 28.53 -11.93 -3.80
N GLN A 210 27.87 -12.60 -4.75
CA GLN A 210 26.83 -12.01 -5.59
C GLN A 210 25.54 -12.80 -5.44
N HIS A 211 24.44 -12.10 -5.21
CA HIS A 211 23.11 -12.68 -5.24
C HIS A 211 22.70 -12.88 -6.70
N ARG A 212 22.50 -14.14 -7.12
CA ARG A 212 22.10 -14.49 -8.49
C ARG A 212 20.83 -15.32 -8.44
N GLY A 213 19.74 -14.76 -8.98
CA GLY A 213 18.44 -15.42 -8.96
C GLY A 213 17.92 -15.58 -7.53
N ALA A 214 17.95 -16.79 -7.00
CA ALA A 214 17.37 -17.13 -5.70
C ALA A 214 18.39 -17.29 -4.56
N ALA A 215 19.70 -17.24 -4.85
CA ALA A 215 20.74 -17.58 -3.85
C ALA A 215 21.97 -16.68 -3.95
N TRP A 216 22.69 -16.55 -2.84
CA TRP A 216 24.05 -16.02 -2.83
C TRP A 216 25.05 -17.01 -3.40
N THR A 217 25.95 -16.51 -4.24
CA THR A 217 27.03 -17.29 -4.85
C THR A 217 28.37 -16.63 -4.58
N THR A 218 29.43 -17.44 -4.43
CA THR A 218 30.79 -16.89 -4.31
C THR A 218 31.19 -16.32 -5.67
N TYR A 219 31.46 -15.02 -5.74
CA TYR A 219 32.07 -14.40 -6.92
C TYR A 219 33.58 -14.60 -6.88
N VAL A 220 34.23 -14.24 -5.76
CA VAL A 220 35.64 -14.52 -5.49
C VAL A 220 35.87 -14.85 -4.01
N SER A 221 36.82 -15.75 -3.76
CA SER A 221 37.37 -16.03 -2.42
C SER A 221 38.70 -15.29 -2.29
N PHE A 222 39.01 -14.73 -1.12
CA PHE A 222 40.28 -14.04 -0.90
C PHE A 222 41.37 -15.01 -0.40
N PRO A 223 42.65 -14.80 -0.80
CA PRO A 223 43.10 -13.88 -1.84
C PRO A 223 42.74 -14.38 -3.25
N HIS A 224 42.64 -13.47 -4.22
CA HIS A 224 42.37 -13.80 -5.63
C HIS A 224 43.22 -12.96 -6.59
N ASN A 225 43.27 -13.39 -7.85
CA ASN A 225 43.92 -12.69 -8.97
C ASN A 225 42.95 -11.98 -9.93
N GLN A 226 41.65 -11.91 -9.58
CA GLN A 226 40.63 -11.23 -10.39
C GLN A 226 40.99 -9.75 -10.65
N CYS A 227 40.97 -9.36 -11.93
CA CYS A 227 41.20 -8.00 -12.39
C CYS A 227 39.99 -7.09 -12.15
N TRP A 228 40.23 -5.82 -11.83
CA TRP A 228 39.16 -4.83 -11.70
C TRP A 228 38.43 -4.62 -13.03
N SER A 229 39.15 -4.60 -14.16
CA SER A 229 38.53 -4.38 -15.48
C SER A 229 37.45 -5.42 -15.77
N GLU A 230 37.67 -6.68 -15.39
CA GLU A 230 36.71 -7.76 -15.53
C GLU A 230 35.62 -7.73 -14.46
N ALA A 231 35.97 -7.49 -13.20
CA ALA A 231 35.01 -7.33 -12.11
C ALA A 231 33.98 -6.23 -12.42
N LYS A 232 34.42 -5.10 -12.97
CA LYS A 232 33.57 -4.01 -13.43
C LYS A 232 32.62 -4.46 -14.55
N ARG A 233 33.09 -5.25 -15.53
CA ARG A 233 32.22 -5.82 -16.59
C ARG A 233 31.16 -6.76 -16.02
N ASN A 234 31.50 -7.48 -14.94
CA ASN A 234 30.60 -8.38 -14.23
C ASN A 234 29.62 -7.65 -13.29
N GLY A 235 29.66 -6.31 -13.24
CA GLY A 235 28.73 -5.49 -12.48
C GLY A 235 29.10 -5.27 -11.01
N VAL A 236 30.36 -5.50 -10.62
CA VAL A 236 30.84 -5.22 -9.26
C VAL A 236 30.77 -3.70 -8.98
N PRO A 237 30.22 -3.26 -7.84
CA PRO A 237 30.18 -1.85 -7.44
C PRO A 237 31.57 -1.21 -7.38
N ALA A 238 31.67 0.05 -7.83
CA ALA A 238 32.92 0.82 -7.82
C ALA A 238 33.56 0.93 -6.43
N ASP A 239 32.75 0.96 -5.36
CA ASP A 239 33.21 1.05 -3.97
C ASP A 239 34.07 -0.18 -3.55
N LEU A 240 34.00 -1.28 -4.30
CA LEU A 240 34.73 -2.52 -4.06
C LEU A 240 36.04 -2.62 -4.86
N VAL A 241 36.41 -1.60 -5.65
CA VAL A 241 37.65 -1.60 -6.46
C VAL A 241 38.91 -1.95 -5.66
N LYS A 242 38.95 -1.57 -4.37
CA LYS A 242 40.06 -1.85 -3.44
C LYS A 242 40.36 -3.35 -3.24
N TYR A 243 39.42 -4.23 -3.58
CA TYR A 243 39.58 -5.68 -3.46
C TYR A 243 40.21 -6.33 -4.69
N PHE A 244 40.45 -5.59 -5.77
CA PHE A 244 40.89 -6.15 -7.05
C PHE A 244 42.29 -5.67 -7.46
N GLY A 245 42.96 -6.49 -8.27
CA GLY A 245 44.23 -6.12 -8.91
C GLY A 245 44.05 -5.05 -9.99
N LYS A 246 45.08 -4.21 -10.17
CA LYS A 246 45.15 -3.22 -11.28
C LYS A 246 45.51 -3.92 -12.58
N CYS A 247 44.53 -4.64 -13.12
CA CYS A 247 44.42 -5.10 -14.48
C CYS A 247 42.95 -4.93 -14.88
#